data_AF-A0A450WSF4-F1
#
_entry.id   AF-A0A450WSF4-F1
#
_cell.length_a   1.000
_cell.length_b   1.000
_cell.length_c   1.000
_cell.angle_alpha   90.00
_cell.angle_beta   90.00
_cell.angle_gamma   90.00
#
_symmetry.space_group_name_H-M   'P 1'
#
loop_
_entity.id
_entity.type
_entity.pdbx_description
1 polymer ?
#
loop_
_entity_poly.entity_id
_entity_poly.type
_entity_poly.pdbx_seq_one_letter_code
_entity_poly.pdbx_strand_id
1 'polypeptide(L)'
;MRDTGIPQTAAIVNGELTLPIAASVLSVPTDVSRASGLAAALSPFLEQTQRTGSIKINPYQAFDPIPAAITLTPNLDRWTVQNTQWSSSVTERMTVGAGRLASMSANTQDVLLSSSRQAISTLRPVAVQFSGAGFDAGEALSSLKFDGLAVTPTGVTADDDGNFSGQFTIPNDVPAGAKRLEFLGANGSRGEALFIGEGNLQTDVRRRVTTVVTRLFDPVAQTFRPASAV
;
A
#
# COMPACT_ATOMS: atom_id res chain seq x y z
N MET A 1 49.54 -114.99 52.21
CA MET A 1 49.90 -114.93 50.77
C MET A 1 48.77 -114.25 50.02
N ARG A 2 49.05 -113.23 49.20
CA ARG A 2 48.08 -112.69 48.22
C ARG A 2 48.80 -112.02 47.04
N ASP A 3 48.54 -112.62 45.87
CA ASP A 3 48.56 -112.26 44.45
C ASP A 3 49.67 -111.39 43.80
N THR A 4 50.20 -111.91 42.68
CA THR A 4 51.37 -111.49 41.92
C THR A 4 51.06 -110.40 40.88
N GLY A 5 50.91 -109.14 41.28
CA GLY A 5 51.19 -107.94 40.45
C GLY A 5 50.55 -107.79 39.06
N ILE A 6 49.46 -108.50 38.71
CA ILE A 6 48.79 -108.36 37.41
C ILE A 6 47.96 -107.06 37.39
N PRO A 7 48.04 -106.24 36.31
CA PRO A 7 47.23 -105.01 36.19
C PRO A 7 45.74 -105.34 36.14
N GLN A 8 44.96 -104.65 36.98
CA GLN A 8 43.51 -104.83 37.07
C GLN A 8 42.82 -104.02 35.96
N THR A 9 42.22 -104.70 34.99
CA THR A 9 41.57 -104.09 33.81
C THR A 9 40.05 -104.21 33.83
N ALA A 10 39.46 -104.58 34.96
CA ALA A 10 38.02 -104.62 35.14
C ALA A 10 37.47 -103.26 35.59
N ALA A 11 36.25 -102.94 35.19
CA ALA A 11 35.51 -101.76 35.64
C ALA A 11 34.48 -102.18 36.69
N ILE A 12 34.20 -101.32 37.68
CA ILE A 12 33.08 -101.53 38.59
C ILE A 12 31.96 -100.59 38.17
N VAL A 13 30.79 -101.15 37.85
CA VAL A 13 29.58 -100.38 37.53
C VAL A 13 28.46 -100.86 38.45
N ASN A 14 27.83 -99.93 39.17
CA ASN A 14 26.78 -100.22 40.16
C ASN A 14 27.15 -101.26 41.23
N GLY A 15 28.44 -101.33 41.60
CA GLY A 15 28.93 -102.23 42.65
C GLY A 15 29.28 -103.64 42.19
N GLU A 16 29.13 -103.95 40.90
CA GLU A 16 29.55 -105.24 40.33
C GLU A 16 30.77 -105.08 39.41
N LEU A 17 31.70 -106.04 39.48
CA LEU A 17 32.92 -106.06 38.67
C LEU A 17 32.59 -106.58 37.26
N THR A 18 32.77 -105.74 36.24
CA THR A 18 32.45 -106.01 34.84
C THR A 18 33.62 -105.70 33.91
N LEU A 19 33.56 -106.17 32.66
CA LEU A 19 34.53 -105.81 31.63
C LEU A 19 34.28 -104.38 31.12
N PRO A 20 35.32 -103.54 30.96
CA PRO A 20 35.15 -102.19 30.43
C PRO A 20 34.79 -102.19 28.94
N ILE A 21 33.94 -101.25 28.51
CA ILE A 21 33.69 -100.95 27.10
C ILE A 21 34.64 -99.83 26.66
N ALA A 22 35.48 -100.11 25.67
CA ALA A 22 36.31 -99.09 25.03
C ALA A 22 35.54 -98.48 23.85
N ALA A 23 35.21 -97.19 23.91
CA ALA A 23 34.59 -96.45 22.81
C ALA A 23 35.60 -95.49 22.19
N SER A 24 35.67 -95.46 20.85
CA SER A 24 36.43 -94.47 20.09
C SER A 24 35.48 -93.43 19.50
N VAL A 25 35.76 -92.14 19.72
CA VAL A 25 34.98 -91.02 19.14
C VAL A 25 35.58 -90.62 17.79
N LEU A 26 34.75 -90.59 16.73
CA LEU A 26 35.15 -90.02 15.44
C LEU A 26 34.76 -88.53 15.40
N SER A 27 35.72 -87.66 15.06
CA SER A 27 35.52 -86.21 14.92
C SER A 27 35.23 -85.80 13.48
N VAL A 28 34.56 -84.67 13.28
CA VAL A 28 34.26 -84.07 11.97
C VAL A 28 35.55 -83.82 11.17
N PRO A 29 35.61 -84.09 9.85
CA PRO A 29 36.81 -83.87 9.05
C PRO A 29 37.21 -82.39 9.01
N THR A 30 38.51 -82.11 8.99
CA THR A 30 39.09 -80.75 8.97
C THR A 30 39.38 -80.25 7.55
N ASP A 31 38.69 -80.80 6.55
CA ASP A 31 38.88 -80.50 5.12
C ASP A 31 38.26 -79.16 4.70
N VAL A 32 37.39 -78.56 5.53
CA VAL A 32 36.79 -77.25 5.29
C VAL A 32 37.23 -76.26 6.36
N SER A 33 38.00 -75.24 5.98
CA SER A 33 38.58 -74.25 6.90
C SER A 33 37.62 -73.15 7.36
N ARG A 34 36.42 -73.06 6.75
CA ARG A 34 35.30 -72.18 7.14
C ARG A 34 33.96 -72.81 6.73
N ALA A 35 32.87 -72.41 7.37
CA ALA A 35 31.52 -72.82 6.97
C ALA A 35 31.30 -72.51 5.48
N SER A 36 31.04 -73.54 4.68
CA SER A 36 30.85 -73.47 3.23
C SER A 36 29.40 -73.84 2.89
N GLY A 37 28.78 -73.07 2.00
CA GLY A 37 27.40 -73.27 1.53
C GLY A 37 27.27 -72.83 0.07
N LEU A 38 26.10 -73.08 -0.53
CA LEU A 38 25.79 -72.61 -1.90
C LEU A 38 25.87 -71.08 -1.97
N ALA A 39 26.51 -70.55 -3.01
CA ALA A 39 26.59 -69.11 -3.25
C ALA A 39 25.19 -68.54 -3.54
N ALA A 40 24.70 -67.64 -2.70
CA ALA A 40 23.44 -66.92 -2.91
C ALA A 40 23.70 -65.57 -3.59
N ALA A 41 22.89 -65.24 -4.61
CA ALA A 41 22.88 -63.93 -5.24
C ALA A 41 21.67 -63.11 -4.72
N LEU A 42 21.93 -61.95 -4.14
CA LEU A 42 20.89 -61.01 -3.70
C LEU A 42 20.39 -60.19 -4.90
N SER A 43 19.06 -60.05 -5.05
CA SER A 43 18.43 -59.21 -6.08
C SER A 43 17.58 -58.11 -5.43
N PRO A 44 17.68 -56.84 -5.87
CA PRO A 44 16.87 -55.76 -5.31
C PRO A 44 15.39 -55.93 -5.68
N PHE A 45 14.51 -55.90 -4.68
CA PHE A 45 13.05 -55.97 -4.89
C PHE A 45 12.41 -54.58 -5.07
N LEU A 46 13.04 -53.53 -4.52
CA LEU A 46 12.61 -52.15 -4.66
C LEU A 46 13.85 -51.25 -4.68
N GLU A 47 13.97 -50.43 -5.71
CA GLU A 47 15.01 -49.41 -5.82
C GLU A 47 14.39 -48.08 -6.24
N GLN A 48 14.85 -46.99 -5.63
CA GLN A 48 14.49 -45.62 -5.99
C GLN A 48 15.66 -44.98 -6.73
N THR A 49 15.80 -45.33 -8.00
CA THR A 49 16.93 -44.93 -8.86
C THR A 49 16.88 -43.44 -9.21
N GLN A 50 15.71 -42.79 -9.10
CA GLN A 50 15.56 -41.36 -9.36
C GLN A 50 15.43 -40.55 -8.08
N ARG A 51 16.28 -39.54 -7.94
CA ARG A 51 16.13 -38.43 -7.00
C ARG A 51 15.92 -37.15 -7.80
N THR A 52 15.03 -36.29 -7.35
CA THR A 52 14.88 -34.95 -7.91
C THR A 52 16.17 -34.16 -7.65
N GLY A 53 16.76 -33.60 -8.71
CA GLY A 53 17.91 -32.70 -8.57
C GLY A 53 17.50 -31.35 -7.97
N SER A 54 18.48 -30.59 -7.49
CA SER A 54 18.28 -29.20 -7.08
C SER A 54 18.59 -28.26 -8.24
N ILE A 55 17.67 -27.36 -8.58
CA ILE A 55 17.92 -26.22 -9.47
C ILE A 55 18.02 -24.94 -8.63
N LYS A 56 18.98 -24.08 -8.94
CA LYS A 56 19.04 -22.74 -8.35
C LYS A 56 17.85 -21.92 -8.84
N ILE A 57 17.00 -21.47 -7.91
CA ILE A 57 16.03 -20.42 -8.19
C ILE A 57 16.82 -19.10 -8.26
N ASN A 58 16.70 -18.37 -9.38
CA ASN A 58 17.51 -17.19 -9.72
C ASN A 58 19.05 -17.43 -9.64
N PRO A 59 19.64 -18.22 -10.56
CA PRO A 59 21.06 -18.59 -10.53
C PRO A 59 22.05 -17.41 -10.52
N TYR A 60 21.60 -16.25 -11.01
CA TYR A 60 22.41 -15.05 -11.17
C TYR A 60 22.13 -13.98 -10.11
N GLN A 61 21.18 -14.21 -9.18
CA GLN A 61 20.74 -13.20 -8.21
C GLN A 61 20.48 -11.85 -8.89
N ALA A 62 19.91 -11.87 -10.11
CA ALA A 62 19.53 -10.66 -10.80
C ALA A 62 18.31 -10.10 -10.07
N PHE A 63 18.57 -9.21 -9.12
CA PHE A 63 17.55 -8.38 -8.50
C PHE A 63 17.60 -7.05 -9.19
N ASP A 64 16.44 -6.57 -9.61
CA ASP A 64 16.32 -5.16 -9.90
C ASP A 64 16.62 -4.36 -8.62
N PRO A 65 17.28 -3.20 -8.72
CA PRO A 65 17.45 -2.29 -7.60
C PRO A 65 16.10 -2.03 -6.93
N ILE A 66 16.10 -2.00 -5.60
CA ILE A 66 14.91 -1.63 -4.83
C ILE A 66 14.50 -0.22 -5.28
N PRO A 67 13.21 -0.01 -5.65
CA PRO A 67 12.77 1.32 -6.06
C PRO A 67 12.98 2.36 -4.95
N ALA A 68 13.38 3.57 -5.35
CA ALA A 68 13.53 4.71 -4.48
C ALA A 68 12.20 5.08 -3.82
N ALA A 69 12.25 5.43 -2.54
CA ALA A 69 11.10 5.91 -1.79
C ALA A 69 10.86 7.38 -2.14
N ILE A 70 9.68 7.70 -2.69
CA ILE A 70 9.34 9.06 -3.12
C ILE A 70 8.19 9.63 -2.28
N THR A 71 8.33 10.89 -1.87
CA THR A 71 7.29 11.66 -1.19
C THR A 71 6.97 12.95 -1.95
N LEU A 72 5.69 13.23 -2.15
CA LEU A 72 5.20 14.47 -2.77
C LEU A 72 4.60 15.42 -1.73
N THR A 73 4.88 16.71 -1.89
CA THR A 73 4.34 17.77 -1.03
C THR A 73 3.79 18.92 -1.89
N PRO A 74 2.47 19.10 -1.99
CA PRO A 74 1.41 18.18 -1.54
C PRO A 74 1.31 16.93 -2.44
N ASN A 75 0.82 15.82 -1.88
CA ASN A 75 0.43 14.63 -2.64
C ASN A 75 -1.05 14.63 -3.07
N LEU A 76 -1.86 15.52 -2.48
CA LEU A 76 -3.29 15.67 -2.73
C LEU A 76 -3.64 17.15 -2.92
N ASP A 77 -4.31 17.48 -4.01
CA ASP A 77 -4.92 18.80 -4.24
C ASP A 77 -6.45 18.68 -4.35
N ARG A 78 -7.17 19.36 -3.46
CA ARG A 78 -8.62 19.46 -3.48
C ARG A 78 -9.03 20.91 -3.56
N TRP A 79 -9.75 21.30 -4.61
CA TRP A 79 -10.14 22.69 -4.81
C TRP A 79 -11.58 22.86 -5.25
N THR A 80 -12.12 24.05 -4.99
CA THR A 80 -13.44 24.47 -5.48
C THR A 80 -13.31 25.84 -6.14
N VAL A 81 -13.83 25.96 -7.36
CA VAL A 81 -13.95 27.22 -8.10
C VAL A 81 -15.37 27.73 -7.92
N GLN A 82 -15.52 28.96 -7.44
CA GLN A 82 -16.82 29.61 -7.32
C GLN A 82 -17.10 30.46 -8.56
N ASN A 83 -18.25 30.23 -9.19
CA ASN A 83 -18.76 31.01 -10.30
C ASN A 83 -20.09 31.62 -9.88
N THR A 84 -20.17 32.95 -9.81
CA THR A 84 -21.41 33.64 -9.47
C THR A 84 -22.01 34.26 -10.71
N GLN A 85 -23.25 33.86 -11.02
CA GLN A 85 -24.03 34.45 -12.10
C GLN A 85 -25.16 35.28 -11.52
N TRP A 86 -25.37 36.48 -12.06
CA TRP A 86 -26.43 37.37 -11.60
C TRP A 86 -27.62 37.31 -12.55
N SER A 87 -28.79 36.99 -11.98
CA SER A 87 -30.07 37.24 -12.63
C SER A 87 -30.44 38.72 -12.52
N SER A 88 -31.44 39.15 -13.29
CA SER A 88 -31.95 40.52 -13.23
C SER A 88 -32.39 40.88 -11.81
N SER A 89 -32.08 42.11 -11.39
CA SER A 89 -32.56 42.62 -10.12
C SER A 89 -34.08 42.77 -10.14
N VAL A 90 -34.70 42.60 -8.98
CA VAL A 90 -36.14 42.76 -8.81
C VAL A 90 -36.40 43.77 -7.72
N THR A 91 -37.36 44.68 -7.96
CA THR A 91 -37.86 45.59 -6.93
C THR A 91 -39.26 45.16 -6.54
N GLU A 92 -39.43 44.80 -5.29
CA GLU A 92 -40.72 44.48 -4.69
C GLU A 92 -41.23 45.73 -3.97
N ARG A 93 -42.47 46.15 -4.28
CA ARG A 93 -43.08 47.33 -3.66
C ARG A 93 -44.27 46.90 -2.83
N MET A 94 -44.33 47.40 -1.60
CA MET A 94 -45.43 47.17 -0.68
C MET A 94 -45.89 48.50 -0.08
N THR A 95 -47.19 48.76 -0.10
CA THR A 95 -47.78 49.90 0.61
C THR A 95 -48.58 49.36 1.81
N VAL A 96 -48.37 49.92 2.99
CA VAL A 96 -49.05 49.51 4.24
C VAL A 96 -49.61 50.72 4.97
N GLY A 97 -50.69 50.54 5.72
CA GLY A 97 -51.34 51.60 6.50
C GLY A 97 -52.33 52.44 5.69
N ALA A 98 -52.83 53.51 6.31
CA ALA A 98 -53.75 54.47 5.71
C ALA A 98 -53.48 55.87 6.29
N GLY A 99 -53.81 56.90 5.53
CA GLY A 99 -53.67 58.30 5.95
C GLY A 99 -53.14 59.21 4.84
N ARG A 100 -52.98 60.50 5.16
CA ARG A 100 -52.62 61.55 4.18
C ARG A 100 -51.11 61.79 4.03
N LEU A 101 -50.29 61.23 4.92
CA LEU A 101 -48.83 61.33 4.87
C LEU A 101 -48.22 59.97 4.53
N ALA A 102 -47.00 59.99 3.96
CA ALA A 102 -46.28 58.79 3.58
C ALA A 102 -44.82 58.85 4.06
N SER A 103 -44.29 57.71 4.51
CA SER A 103 -42.85 57.50 4.69
C SER A 103 -42.40 56.30 3.87
N MET A 104 -41.20 56.38 3.31
CA MET A 104 -40.64 55.34 2.44
C MET A 104 -39.38 54.76 3.07
N SER A 105 -39.26 53.44 3.01
CA SER A 105 -38.05 52.71 3.39
C SER A 105 -37.71 51.71 2.29
N ALA A 106 -36.42 51.47 2.05
CA ALA A 106 -35.94 50.48 1.10
C ALA A 106 -34.89 49.60 1.75
N ASN A 107 -34.98 48.28 1.51
CA ASN A 107 -33.99 47.30 1.94
C ASN A 107 -33.54 46.46 0.74
N THR A 108 -32.25 46.19 0.63
CA THR A 108 -31.66 45.42 -0.47
C THR A 108 -31.03 44.15 0.07
N GLN A 109 -31.35 43.02 -0.54
CA GLN A 109 -30.78 41.73 -0.19
C GLN A 109 -30.35 40.96 -1.45
N ASP A 110 -29.21 40.29 -1.38
CA ASP A 110 -28.79 39.34 -2.39
C ASP A 110 -29.29 37.94 -2.01
N VAL A 111 -30.09 37.35 -2.88
CA VAL A 111 -30.75 36.04 -2.67
C VAL A 111 -30.12 35.01 -3.60
N LEU A 112 -29.78 33.85 -3.07
CA LEU A 112 -29.36 32.69 -3.86
C LEU A 112 -30.61 32.05 -4.49
N LEU A 113 -30.67 32.03 -5.82
CA LEU A 113 -31.77 31.41 -6.57
C LEU A 113 -31.53 29.92 -6.78
N SER A 114 -30.30 29.55 -7.12
CA SER A 114 -29.89 28.17 -7.31
C SER A 114 -28.39 28.00 -7.10
N SER A 115 -27.97 26.78 -6.77
CA SER A 115 -26.56 26.38 -6.73
C SER A 115 -26.42 25.04 -7.42
N SER A 116 -25.40 24.91 -8.26
CA SER A 116 -25.06 23.68 -8.97
C SER A 116 -23.57 23.37 -8.79
N ARG A 117 -23.23 22.08 -8.77
CA ARG A 117 -21.85 21.59 -8.64
C ARG A 117 -21.53 20.63 -9.77
N GLN A 118 -20.37 20.83 -10.38
CA GLN A 118 -19.83 19.98 -11.43
C GLN A 118 -18.36 19.66 -11.13
N ALA A 119 -17.90 18.45 -11.41
CA ALA A 119 -16.48 18.12 -11.35
C ALA A 119 -15.69 18.86 -12.44
N ILE A 120 -14.51 19.34 -12.09
CA ILE A 120 -13.54 19.89 -13.05
C ILE A 120 -12.76 18.71 -13.63
N SER A 121 -12.67 18.64 -14.95
CA SER A 121 -12.08 17.50 -15.67
C SER A 121 -10.56 17.53 -15.74
N THR A 122 -9.92 18.66 -15.46
CA THR A 122 -8.47 18.84 -15.54
C THR A 122 -7.87 19.33 -14.23
N LEU A 123 -6.61 18.96 -14.00
CA LEU A 123 -5.79 19.52 -12.92
C LEU A 123 -5.44 20.97 -13.24
N ARG A 124 -5.28 21.77 -12.19
CA ARG A 124 -4.74 23.13 -12.31
C ARG A 124 -3.20 23.11 -12.25
N PRO A 125 -2.51 24.05 -12.92
CA PRO A 125 -1.05 24.17 -12.83
C PRO A 125 -0.63 24.61 -11.44
N VAL A 126 -0.08 23.68 -10.66
CA VAL A 126 0.40 23.92 -9.29
C VAL A 126 1.81 23.36 -9.16
N ALA A 127 2.66 24.05 -8.41
CA ALA A 127 3.98 23.57 -8.05
C ALA A 127 3.87 22.45 -7.01
N VAL A 128 4.43 21.29 -7.33
CA VAL A 128 4.49 20.12 -6.44
C VAL A 128 5.97 19.86 -6.14
N GLN A 129 6.30 19.87 -4.86
CA GLN A 129 7.63 19.49 -4.40
C GLN A 129 7.71 17.98 -4.28
N PHE A 130 8.90 17.44 -4.52
CA PHE A 130 9.20 16.03 -4.32
C PHE A 130 10.51 15.86 -3.54
N SER A 131 10.57 14.78 -2.78
CA SER A 131 11.78 14.28 -2.17
C SER A 131 11.86 12.77 -2.39
N GLY A 132 13.07 12.26 -2.56
CA GLY A 132 13.31 10.83 -2.79
C GLY A 132 14.54 10.34 -2.05
N ALA A 133 14.55 9.06 -1.72
CA ALA A 133 15.68 8.37 -1.10
C ALA A 133 15.92 7.01 -1.78
N GLY A 134 17.18 6.66 -2.01
CA GLY A 134 17.59 5.39 -2.63
C GLY A 134 18.14 5.52 -4.05
N PHE A 135 18.61 6.70 -4.45
CA PHE A 135 19.48 6.87 -5.61
C PHE A 135 20.95 6.66 -5.19
N ASP A 136 21.84 6.42 -6.14
CA ASP A 136 23.27 6.39 -5.83
C ASP A 136 23.78 7.80 -5.47
N ALA A 137 24.81 7.87 -4.63
CA ALA A 137 25.46 9.14 -4.30
C ALA A 137 25.93 9.89 -5.55
N GLY A 138 25.50 11.14 -5.71
CA GLY A 138 25.82 11.96 -6.88
C GLY A 138 25.07 11.57 -8.16
N GLU A 139 24.09 10.67 -8.11
CA GLU A 139 23.28 10.29 -9.27
C GLU A 139 22.34 11.42 -9.68
N ALA A 140 22.40 11.85 -10.94
CA ALA A 140 21.51 12.85 -11.49
C ALA A 140 20.15 12.25 -11.89
N LEU A 141 19.07 12.99 -11.68
CA LEU A 141 17.74 12.64 -12.18
C LEU A 141 17.70 12.82 -13.71
N SER A 142 17.57 11.71 -14.45
CA SER A 142 17.55 11.70 -15.91
C SER A 142 16.16 11.98 -16.50
N SER A 143 15.12 11.40 -15.91
CA SER A 143 13.74 11.59 -16.35
C SER A 143 12.76 11.69 -15.19
N LEU A 144 11.87 12.67 -15.26
CA LEU A 144 10.67 12.77 -14.43
C LEU A 144 9.46 12.83 -15.35
N LYS A 145 8.51 11.91 -15.17
CA LYS A 145 7.27 11.90 -15.95
C LYS A 145 6.06 11.97 -15.05
N PHE A 146 5.15 12.89 -15.34
CA PHE A 146 3.85 13.00 -14.69
C PHE A 146 2.76 12.55 -15.66
N ASP A 147 2.09 11.45 -15.35
CA ASP A 147 1.09 10.82 -16.23
C ASP A 147 1.63 10.54 -17.65
N GLY A 148 2.89 10.14 -17.73
CA GLY A 148 3.61 9.93 -19.00
C GLY A 148 4.17 11.20 -19.66
N LEU A 149 3.81 12.40 -19.21
CA LEU A 149 4.33 13.67 -19.72
C LEU A 149 5.66 14.03 -19.05
N ALA A 150 6.67 14.41 -19.82
CA ALA A 150 7.97 14.82 -19.29
C ALA A 150 7.88 16.15 -18.54
N VAL A 151 8.33 16.16 -17.28
CA VAL A 151 8.35 17.33 -16.37
C VAL A 151 9.69 17.47 -15.65
N THR A 152 10.76 16.86 -16.18
CA THR A 152 12.11 16.83 -15.58
C THR A 152 12.64 18.23 -15.26
N PRO A 153 12.89 18.56 -13.98
CA PRO A 153 13.55 19.81 -13.60
C PRO A 153 15.07 19.73 -13.83
N THR A 154 15.71 20.88 -14.01
CA THR A 154 17.17 20.96 -14.20
C THR A 154 17.90 20.93 -12.86
N GLY A 155 18.99 20.17 -12.77
CA GLY A 155 19.93 20.24 -11.64
C GLY A 155 19.52 19.45 -10.39
N VAL A 156 18.69 18.42 -10.54
CA VAL A 156 18.38 17.49 -9.43
C VAL A 156 19.39 16.34 -9.45
N THR A 157 20.20 16.28 -8.40
CA THR A 157 21.22 15.25 -8.17
C THR A 157 21.10 14.77 -6.73
N ALA A 158 21.29 13.47 -6.51
CA ALA A 158 21.31 12.89 -5.17
C ALA A 158 22.57 13.31 -4.39
N ASP A 159 22.40 13.52 -3.09
CA ASP A 159 23.50 13.77 -2.15
C ASP A 159 24.29 12.49 -1.83
N ASP A 160 25.29 12.60 -0.94
CA ASP A 160 26.15 11.47 -0.55
C ASP A 160 25.38 10.32 0.13
N ASP A 161 24.19 10.60 0.68
CA ASP A 161 23.29 9.62 1.31
C ASP A 161 22.24 9.06 0.34
N GLY A 162 22.28 9.46 -0.95
CA GLY A 162 21.33 9.01 -1.97
C GLY A 162 19.96 9.68 -1.90
N ASN A 163 19.86 10.82 -1.21
CA ASN A 163 18.63 11.62 -1.12
C ASN A 163 18.64 12.73 -2.15
N PHE A 164 17.46 13.05 -2.68
CA PHE A 164 17.30 14.16 -3.62
C PHE A 164 15.98 14.87 -3.39
N SER A 165 15.91 16.13 -3.82
CA SER A 165 14.68 16.91 -3.77
C SER A 165 14.60 17.85 -4.96
N GLY A 166 13.38 18.27 -5.26
CA GLY A 166 13.11 19.20 -6.34
C GLY A 166 11.64 19.58 -6.39
N GLN A 167 11.28 20.27 -7.46
CA GLN A 167 9.90 20.65 -7.71
C GLN A 167 9.61 20.57 -9.21
N PHE A 168 8.35 20.33 -9.54
CA PHE A 168 7.83 20.48 -10.90
C PHE A 168 6.48 21.18 -10.83
N THR A 169 6.05 21.76 -11.96
CA THR A 169 4.70 22.33 -12.09
C THR A 169 3.86 21.37 -12.90
N ILE A 170 2.65 21.06 -12.42
CA ILE A 170 1.69 20.24 -13.18
C ILE A 170 1.40 20.92 -14.53
N PRO A 171 1.59 20.22 -15.67
CA PRO A 171 1.28 20.77 -17.00
C PRO A 171 -0.20 21.12 -17.17
N ASN A 172 -0.50 21.97 -18.15
CA ASN A 172 -1.87 22.19 -18.58
C ASN A 172 -2.47 20.89 -19.16
N ASP A 173 -3.81 20.83 -19.17
CA ASP A 173 -4.59 19.78 -19.83
C ASP A 173 -4.39 18.35 -19.30
N VAL A 174 -3.80 18.19 -18.11
CA VAL A 174 -3.75 16.89 -17.43
C VAL A 174 -5.12 16.59 -16.83
N PRO A 175 -5.74 15.42 -17.09
CA PRO A 175 -7.03 15.08 -16.51
C PRO A 175 -7.01 15.03 -14.97
N ALA A 176 -8.11 15.35 -14.30
CA ALA A 176 -8.23 15.18 -12.86
C ALA A 176 -8.16 13.70 -12.44
N GLY A 177 -8.03 13.43 -11.13
CA GLY A 177 -7.94 12.10 -10.54
C GLY A 177 -6.53 11.72 -10.08
N ALA A 178 -6.29 10.42 -9.95
CA ALA A 178 -4.99 9.88 -9.57
C ALA A 178 -4.01 9.92 -10.75
N LYS A 179 -2.78 10.35 -10.50
CA LYS A 179 -1.73 10.54 -11.50
C LYS A 179 -0.41 10.01 -10.97
N ARG A 180 0.25 9.18 -11.78
CA ARG A 180 1.55 8.60 -11.44
C ARG A 180 2.66 9.59 -11.78
N LEU A 181 3.62 9.71 -10.88
CA LEU A 181 4.88 10.39 -11.10
C LEU A 181 6.02 9.35 -11.10
N GLU A 182 6.80 9.30 -12.17
CA GLU A 182 7.87 8.32 -12.39
C GLU A 182 9.22 9.00 -12.44
N PHE A 183 10.18 8.45 -11.70
CA PHE A 183 11.56 8.93 -11.59
C PHE A 183 12.50 7.91 -12.21
N LEU A 184 13.46 8.38 -13.00
CA LEU A 184 14.55 7.58 -13.54
C LEU A 184 15.86 8.34 -13.35
N GLY A 185 16.78 7.76 -12.58
CA GLY A 185 18.14 8.25 -12.40
C GLY A 185 19.08 7.82 -13.53
N ALA A 186 20.21 8.50 -13.66
CA ALA A 186 21.19 8.26 -14.71
C ALA A 186 21.87 6.88 -14.63
N ASN A 187 21.93 6.27 -13.44
CA ASN A 187 22.51 4.94 -13.21
C ASN A 187 21.47 3.82 -13.25
N GLY A 188 20.19 4.15 -13.51
CA GLY A 188 19.09 3.19 -13.61
C GLY A 188 18.24 3.06 -12.34
N SER A 189 18.52 3.86 -11.30
CA SER A 189 17.64 3.97 -10.14
C SER A 189 16.26 4.47 -10.57
N ARG A 190 15.20 3.95 -9.94
CA ARG A 190 13.83 4.29 -10.30
C ARG A 190 12.96 4.45 -9.08
N GLY A 191 11.96 5.31 -9.15
CA GLY A 191 10.98 5.52 -8.08
C GLY A 191 9.64 5.96 -8.64
N GLU A 192 8.59 5.77 -7.87
CA GLU A 192 7.25 6.22 -8.26
C GLU A 192 6.50 6.83 -7.07
N ALA A 193 5.62 7.78 -7.37
CA ALA A 193 4.69 8.35 -6.42
C ALA A 193 3.33 8.61 -7.07
N LEU A 194 2.30 8.78 -6.24
CA LEU A 194 0.96 9.09 -6.67
C LEU A 194 0.57 10.50 -6.22
N PHE A 195 0.09 11.30 -7.17
CA PHE A 195 -0.60 12.56 -6.91
C PHE A 195 -2.09 12.39 -7.15
N ILE A 196 -2.93 12.97 -6.31
CA ILE A 196 -4.40 12.93 -6.48
C ILE A 196 -4.89 14.37 -6.59
N GLY A 197 -5.65 14.70 -7.64
CA GLY A 197 -6.27 16.00 -7.77
C GLY A 197 -7.77 15.91 -8.03
N GLU A 198 -8.55 16.65 -7.25
CA GLU A 198 -10.03 16.69 -7.33
C GLU A 198 -10.52 18.14 -7.29
N GLY A 199 -11.14 18.59 -8.38
CA GLY A 199 -11.69 19.94 -8.52
C GLY A 199 -13.20 19.94 -8.66
N ASN A 200 -13.86 20.93 -8.05
CA ASN A 200 -15.29 21.18 -8.25
C ASN A 200 -15.54 22.62 -8.73
N LEU A 201 -16.39 22.80 -9.74
CA LEU A 201 -16.96 24.08 -10.13
C LEU A 201 -18.33 24.22 -9.46
N GLN A 202 -18.47 25.22 -8.59
CA GLN A 202 -19.73 25.58 -7.98
C GLN A 202 -20.28 26.85 -8.64
N THR A 203 -21.43 26.72 -9.30
CA THR A 203 -22.12 27.84 -9.94
C THR A 203 -23.32 28.26 -9.10
N ASP A 204 -23.26 29.47 -8.54
CA ASP A 204 -24.33 30.09 -7.77
C ASP A 204 -25.04 31.13 -8.65
N VAL A 205 -26.34 30.96 -8.88
CA VAL A 205 -27.17 32.00 -9.52
C VAL A 205 -27.77 32.85 -8.41
N ARG A 206 -27.46 34.15 -8.41
CA ARG A 206 -27.93 35.12 -7.41
C ARG A 206 -28.80 36.19 -8.03
N ARG A 207 -29.65 36.80 -7.22
CA ARG A 207 -30.46 37.95 -7.59
C ARG A 207 -30.48 38.98 -6.48
N ARG A 208 -30.37 40.24 -6.87
CA ARG A 208 -30.59 41.37 -5.96
C ARG A 208 -32.08 41.69 -5.89
N VAL A 209 -32.63 41.66 -4.69
CA VAL A 209 -34.03 42.00 -4.41
C VAL A 209 -34.04 43.27 -3.56
N THR A 210 -34.70 44.31 -4.06
CA THR A 210 -34.93 45.56 -3.33
C THR A 210 -36.39 45.62 -2.89
N THR A 211 -36.64 45.54 -1.59
CA THR A 211 -37.99 45.71 -1.03
C THR A 211 -38.18 47.18 -0.64
N VAL A 212 -39.16 47.84 -1.26
CA VAL A 212 -39.56 49.21 -0.94
C VAL A 212 -40.90 49.18 -0.21
N VAL A 213 -40.91 49.68 1.02
CA VAL A 213 -42.12 49.78 1.86
C VAL A 213 -42.53 51.24 1.97
N THR A 214 -43.73 51.55 1.49
CA THR A 214 -44.40 52.83 1.72
C THR A 214 -45.38 52.68 2.87
N ARG A 215 -45.18 53.42 3.96
CA ARG A 215 -46.11 53.45 5.09
C ARG A 215 -46.97 54.70 5.01
N LEU A 216 -48.28 54.53 4.95
CA LEU A 216 -49.26 55.61 5.03
C LEU A 216 -49.69 55.80 6.49
N PHE A 217 -49.74 57.06 6.93
CA PHE A 217 -50.16 57.42 8.28
C PHE A 217 -50.83 58.80 8.31
N ASP A 218 -51.67 59.02 9.30
CA ASP A 218 -52.19 60.36 9.61
C ASP A 218 -51.31 61.04 10.66
N PRO A 219 -51.17 62.38 10.59
CA PRO A 219 -50.49 63.12 11.63
C PRO A 219 -51.22 62.95 12.96
N VAL A 220 -50.44 62.83 14.04
CA VAL A 220 -50.99 62.80 15.40
C VAL A 220 -51.80 64.08 15.65
N ALA A 221 -52.97 63.96 16.27
CA ALA A 221 -53.80 65.10 16.63
C ALA A 221 -53.00 66.09 17.49
N GLN A 222 -52.79 67.30 16.99
CA GLN A 222 -52.20 68.38 17.78
C GLN A 222 -53.28 68.93 18.73
N THR A 223 -53.13 68.64 20.02
CA THR A 223 -53.97 69.28 21.04
C THR A 223 -53.35 70.61 21.42
N PHE A 224 -53.98 71.71 20.99
CA PHE A 224 -53.64 73.03 21.49
C PHE A 224 -54.23 73.17 22.89
N ARG A 225 -53.38 73.34 23.91
CA ARG A 225 -53.82 73.82 25.21
C ARG A 225 -53.77 75.36 25.16
N PRO A 226 -54.89 76.08 25.34
CA PRO A 226 -54.85 77.52 25.50
C PRO A 226 -53.99 77.87 26.73
N ALA A 227 -53.23 78.96 26.65
CA ALA A 227 -52.54 79.49 27.82
C ALA A 227 -53.59 79.81 28.90
N SER A 228 -53.32 79.41 30.15
CA SER A 228 -54.19 79.79 31.27
C SER A 228 -54.25 81.31 31.35
N ALA A 229 -55.46 81.85 31.33
CA ALA A 229 -55.68 83.27 31.59
C ALA A 229 -55.20 83.56 33.02
N VAL A 230 -54.32 84.57 33.15
CA VAL A 230 -53.81 85.12 34.42
C VAL A 230 -54.95 85.81 35.17
#